data_AF-A0A530LZ79-F1
#
_entry.id   AF-A0A530LZ79-F1
#
_cell.length_a   1.000
_cell.length_b   1.000
_cell.length_c   1.000
_cell.angle_alpha   90.00
_cell.angle_beta   90.00
_cell.angle_gamma   90.00
#
_symmetry.space_group_name_H-M   'P 1'
#
loop_
_entity.id
_entity.type
_entity.pdbx_description
1 polymer ?
#
loop_
_entity_poly.entity_id
_entity_poly.type
_entity_poly.pdbx_seq_one_letter_code
_entity_poly.pdbx_strand_id
1 'polypeptide(L)' 'MSDVHVHRVQPAWKKYALIDNDTYLKWYADSVKSPDKFWGKHGKRIDWFKPYSKVKNTSFDGKVSI' A
#
# COMPACT_ATOMS: atom_id res chain seq x y z
N MET A 1 -19.52 15.66 19.01
CA MET A 1 -18.38 15.39 18.10
C MET A 1 -17.12 15.60 18.91
N SER A 2 -16.32 14.57 19.14
CA SER A 2 -15.05 14.70 19.86
C SER A 2 -14.08 15.59 19.08
N ASP A 3 -13.36 16.47 19.77
CA ASP A 3 -12.31 17.30 19.15
C ASP A 3 -11.20 16.44 18.55
N VAL A 4 -11.01 16.56 17.23
CA VAL A 4 -9.95 15.84 16.51
C VAL A 4 -8.62 16.58 16.70
N HIS A 5 -7.80 16.09 17.61
CA HIS A 5 -6.45 16.61 17.83
C HIS A 5 -5.50 15.99 16.82
N VAL A 6 -5.03 16.80 15.86
CA VAL A 6 -4.05 16.35 14.87
C VAL A 6 -2.63 16.50 15.41
N HIS A 7 -1.97 15.37 15.68
CA HIS A 7 -0.56 15.35 16.06
C HIS A 7 0.33 15.39 14.81
N ARG A 8 1.14 16.45 14.69
CA ARG A 8 2.07 16.59 13.57
C ARG A 8 3.24 15.61 13.70
N VAL A 9 3.73 15.16 12.55
CA VAL A 9 4.93 14.30 12.47
C VAL A 9 6.13 15.08 13.01
N GLN A 10 6.87 14.47 13.94
CA GLN A 10 8.06 15.08 14.51
C GLN A 10 9.20 15.15 13.46
N PRO A 11 10.07 16.18 13.50
CA PRO A 11 11.17 16.34 12.55
C PRO A 11 12.10 15.12 12.48
N ALA A 12 12.39 14.49 13.62
CA ALA A 12 13.20 13.29 13.69
C ALA A 12 12.57 12.14 12.89
N TRP A 13 11.26 11.94 12.99
CA TRP A 13 10.56 10.88 12.25
C TRP A 13 10.50 11.20 10.76
N LYS A 14 10.25 12.46 10.39
CA LYS A 14 10.26 12.89 8.99
C LYS A 14 11.62 12.65 8.32
N LYS A 15 12.72 12.81 9.06
CA LYS A 15 14.08 12.60 8.55
C LYS A 15 14.38 11.13 8.21
N TYR A 16 13.88 10.19 9.00
CA TYR A 16 14.18 8.77 8.86
C TYR A 16 13.06 7.96 8.19
N ALA A 17 11.91 8.58 7.91
CA ALA A 17 10.82 7.94 7.19
C ALA A 17 11.25 7.59 5.76
N LEU A 18 10.86 6.41 5.29
CA LEU A 18 11.17 5.94 3.94
C LEU A 18 10.34 6.64 2.87
N ILE A 19 9.18 7.19 3.26
CA ILE A 19 8.26 7.93 2.40
C ILE A 19 7.65 9.09 3.17
N ASP A 20 7.24 10.13 2.46
CA ASP A 20 6.46 11.25 2.99
C ASP A 20 4.97 11.14 2.60
N ASN A 21 4.19 12.14 2.98
CA ASN A 21 2.75 12.18 2.72
C ASN A 21 2.42 12.14 1.22
N ASP A 22 3.15 12.89 0.41
CA ASP A 22 2.85 13.00 -1.02
C ASP A 22 3.20 11.69 -1.74
N THR A 23 4.31 11.06 -1.35
CA THR A 23 4.67 9.72 -1.80
C THR A 23 3.62 8.70 -1.38
N TYR A 24 3.15 8.74 -0.13
CA TYR A 24 2.08 7.87 0.35
C TYR A 24 0.80 8.03 -0.47
N LEU A 25 0.31 9.26 -0.67
CA LEU A 25 -0.93 9.51 -1.40
C LEU A 25 -0.84 9.00 -2.85
N LYS A 26 0.30 9.23 -3.49
CA LYS A 26 0.56 8.72 -4.85
C LYS A 26 0.59 7.19 -4.88
N TRP A 27 1.35 6.56 -4.00
CA TRP A 27 1.46 5.11 -3.95
C TRP A 27 0.13 4.44 -3.60
N TYR A 28 -0.65 5.05 -2.70
CA TYR A 28 -1.97 4.58 -2.37
C TYR A 28 -2.88 4.61 -3.60
N ALA A 29 -2.96 5.74 -4.29
CA ALA A 29 -3.74 5.86 -5.52
C ALA A 29 -3.32 4.81 -6.57
N ASP A 30 -2.02 4.62 -6.77
CA ASP A 30 -1.48 3.62 -7.71
C ASP A 30 -1.82 2.19 -7.29
N SER A 31 -1.73 1.88 -5.98
CA SER A 31 -2.01 0.55 -5.43
C SER A 31 -3.46 0.11 -5.60
N VAL A 32 -4.38 1.07 -5.56
CA VAL A 32 -5.82 0.82 -5.73
C VAL A 32 -6.21 0.83 -7.20
N LYS A 33 -5.71 1.81 -7.98
CA LYS A 33 -6.06 1.97 -9.40
C LYS A 33 -5.43 0.89 -10.29
N SER A 34 -4.23 0.44 -9.96
CA SER A 34 -3.47 -0.51 -10.78
C SER A 34 -2.73 -1.53 -9.91
N PRO A 35 -3.49 -2.38 -9.18
CA PRO A 35 -2.93 -3.28 -8.17
C PRO A 35 -1.90 -4.24 -8.75
N ASP A 36 -2.12 -4.82 -9.93
CA ASP A 36 -1.17 -5.76 -10.53
C ASP A 36 0.18 -5.11 -10.83
N LYS A 37 0.19 -3.84 -11.28
CA LYS A 37 1.42 -3.10 -11.58
C LYS A 37 2.14 -2.71 -10.29
N PHE A 38 1.42 -2.15 -9.33
CA PHE A 38 1.99 -1.70 -8.07
C PHE A 38 2.53 -2.88 -7.25
N TRP A 39 1.66 -3.85 -6.93
CA TRP A 39 2.06 -5.00 -6.13
C TRP A 39 2.99 -5.93 -6.89
N GLY A 40 2.94 -5.98 -8.23
CA GLY A 40 3.90 -6.71 -9.05
C GLY A 40 5.33 -6.17 -8.93
N LYS A 41 5.50 -4.86 -8.76
CA LYS A 41 6.80 -4.24 -8.43
C LYS A 41 7.20 -4.53 -6.99
N HIS A 42 6.29 -4.30 -6.05
CA HIS A 42 6.59 -4.43 -4.62
C HIS A 42 6.76 -5.89 -4.16
N GLY A 43 6.21 -6.87 -4.86
CA GLY A 43 6.39 -8.29 -4.55
C GLY A 43 7.79 -8.83 -4.87
N LYS A 44 8.57 -8.11 -5.68
CA LYS A 44 9.97 -8.46 -6.00
C LYS A 44 10.97 -8.19 -4.86
N ARG A 45 10.52 -7.60 -3.75
CA ARG A 45 11.35 -7.42 -2.55
C ARG A 45 11.58 -8.71 -1.77
N ILE A 46 10.84 -9.76 -2.12
CA ILE A 46 10.96 -11.10 -1.56
C ILE A 46 11.71 -11.95 -2.58
N ASP A 47 12.64 -12.77 -2.11
CA ASP A 47 13.31 -13.75 -2.96
C ASP A 47 12.40 -14.94 -3.20
N TRP A 48 11.97 -15.08 -4.44
CA TRP A 48 11.11 -16.18 -4.88
C TRP A 48 11.96 -17.29 -5.50
N PHE A 49 11.77 -18.53 -5.05
CA PHE A 49 12.32 -19.69 -5.76
C PHE A 49 11.78 -19.82 -7.19
N LYS A 50 10.53 -19.42 -7.42
CA LYS A 50 9.91 -19.31 -8.74
C LYS A 50 9.12 -18.00 -8.84
N PRO A 51 9.39 -17.13 -9.84
CA PRO A 51 8.63 -15.91 -10.03
C PRO A 51 7.14 -16.18 -10.25
N TYR A 52 6.28 -15.40 -9.59
CA TYR A 52 4.83 -15.43 -9.83
C TYR A 52 4.48 -14.75 -11.16
N SER A 53 3.40 -15.21 -11.80
CA SER A 53 2.87 -14.62 -13.04
C SER A 53 1.59 -13.81 -12.85
N LYS A 54 0.85 -14.06 -11.76
CA LYS A 54 -0.40 -13.36 -11.41
C LYS A 54 -0.24 -12.69 -10.06
N VAL A 55 -0.64 -11.42 -9.98
CA VAL A 55 -0.46 -10.59 -8.77
C VAL A 55 -1.74 -10.55 -7.95
N LYS A 56 -2.87 -10.10 -8.51
CA LYS A 56 -4.18 -10.07 -7.83
C LYS A 56 -5.15 -11.09 -8.43
N ASN A 57 -5.90 -11.79 -7.58
CA ASN A 57 -6.95 -12.73 -7.98
C ASN A 57 -8.10 -12.79 -6.96
N THR A 58 -8.64 -11.63 -6.57
CA THR A 58 -9.66 -11.51 -5.50
C THR A 58 -10.93 -10.89 -6.06
N SER A 59 -12.10 -11.41 -5.67
CA SER A 59 -13.42 -10.85 -5.97
C SER A 59 -14.33 -10.99 -4.74
N PHE A 60 -15.22 -10.02 -4.55
CA PHE A 60 -16.29 -10.04 -3.54
C PHE A 60 -17.67 -10.25 -4.19
N ASP A 61 -17.74 -10.60 -5.47
CA ASP A 61 -19.00 -10.68 -6.22
C ASP A 61 -19.78 -11.98 -5.94
N GLY A 62 -19.21 -12.90 -5.16
CA GLY A 62 -19.83 -14.17 -4.76
C GLY A 62 -20.41 -14.15 -3.34
N LYS A 63 -20.93 -15.30 -2.88
CA LYS A 63 -21.26 -15.49 -1.46
C LYS A 63 -19.97 -15.48 -0.65
N VAL A 64 -19.63 -14.34 -0.08
CA VAL A 64 -18.55 -14.20 0.89
C VAL A 64 -19.17 -14.35 2.27
N SER A 65 -19.12 -15.57 2.82
CA SER A 65 -19.56 -15.86 4.19
C SER A 65 -18.50 -15.44 5.20
N ILE A 66 -18.91 -14.75 6.25
CA ILE A 66 -18.09 -14.40 7.42
C ILE A 66 -18.41 -15.34 8.59
#